data_AF-A0A7C6AQ04-F1
#
_entry.id   AF-A0A7C6AQ04-F1
#
_cell.length_a   1.000
_cell.length_b   1.000
_cell.length_c   1.000
_cell.angle_alpha   90.00
_cell.angle_beta   90.00
_cell.angle_gamma   90.00
#
_symmetry.space_group_name_H-M   'P 1'
#
loop_
_entity.id
_entity.type
_entity.pdbx_description
1 polymer ?
#
loop_
_entity_poly.entity_id
_entity_poly.type
_entity_poly.pdbx_seq_one_letter_code
_entity_poly.pdbx_strand_id
1 'polypeptide(L)'
;MVASFGKEDIKYIGKDIRFIKTAMPSFKPRAAFWVSSGIYLFFYLLFIALFVVFSFLFRRYRQRMQDVAFIKTRRASKVAQKRLKVALQMLEQNKNAQFFEEIHKAIWGYVSDKLNIPLASLNLDNACEKLTEQGIDTEKIATFRSIVETCEYARFAPMAEHSQMTDVFEKTFSLIEDLEDKLKRK
;
A
#
# COMPACT_ATOMS: atom_id res chain seq x y z
N MET A 1 -105.76 -34.55 40.88
CA MET A 1 -104.43 -33.96 40.64
C MET A 1 -103.76 -34.73 39.53
N VAL A 2 -103.26 -34.02 38.51
CA VAL A 2 -102.74 -34.54 37.24
C VAL A 2 -101.27 -34.96 37.41
N ALA A 3 -100.83 -36.04 36.77
CA ALA A 3 -99.42 -36.31 36.53
C ALA A 3 -99.20 -36.61 35.05
N SER A 4 -98.36 -35.76 34.43
CA SER A 4 -98.09 -35.63 33.00
C SER A 4 -97.03 -36.63 32.52
N PHE A 5 -97.18 -37.04 31.25
CA PHE A 5 -96.34 -37.97 30.50
C PHE A 5 -94.86 -37.58 30.45
N GLY A 6 -93.99 -38.56 30.70
CA GLY A 6 -92.54 -38.45 30.56
C GLY A 6 -92.10 -38.57 29.10
N LYS A 7 -91.28 -37.63 28.65
CA LYS A 7 -90.58 -37.65 27.37
C LYS A 7 -89.32 -38.51 27.51
N GLU A 8 -89.09 -39.41 26.56
CA GLU A 8 -87.86 -40.20 26.49
C GLU A 8 -86.66 -39.34 26.11
N ASP A 9 -85.56 -39.53 26.84
CA ASP A 9 -84.31 -38.79 26.70
C ASP A 9 -83.53 -39.25 25.46
N ILE A 10 -83.15 -38.28 24.64
CA ILE A 10 -82.31 -38.45 23.46
C ILE A 10 -80.90 -38.84 23.93
N LYS A 11 -80.48 -40.06 23.61
CA LYS A 11 -79.15 -40.60 23.93
C LYS A 11 -78.09 -39.97 23.03
N TYR A 12 -77.49 -38.87 23.49
CA TYR A 12 -76.33 -38.25 22.84
C TYR A 12 -75.10 -39.17 22.91
N ILE A 13 -74.78 -39.81 21.79
CA ILE A 13 -73.49 -40.46 21.54
C ILE A 13 -72.50 -39.38 21.12
N GLY A 14 -71.39 -39.24 21.85
CA GLY A 14 -70.24 -38.46 21.39
C GLY A 14 -69.75 -37.43 22.41
N LYS A 15 -68.74 -37.82 23.19
CA LYS A 15 -67.94 -36.91 24.02
C LYS A 15 -66.79 -36.32 23.17
N ASP A 16 -67.10 -35.76 22.00
CA ASP A 16 -66.10 -35.43 20.97
C ASP A 16 -65.95 -33.93 20.67
N ILE A 17 -66.35 -33.08 21.61
CA ILE A 17 -65.99 -31.66 21.58
C ILE A 17 -65.60 -31.23 22.99
N ARG A 18 -64.28 -31.13 23.23
CA ARG A 18 -63.76 -30.46 24.42
C ARG A 18 -63.93 -28.95 24.24
N PHE A 19 -64.37 -28.28 25.30
CA PHE A 19 -64.55 -26.83 25.33
C PHE A 19 -63.22 -26.13 24.96
N ILE A 20 -63.24 -25.24 23.97
CA ILE A 20 -62.08 -24.40 23.61
C ILE A 20 -61.84 -23.47 24.79
N LYS A 21 -60.63 -23.48 25.36
CA LYS A 21 -60.25 -22.54 26.43
C LYS A 21 -60.41 -21.10 25.91
N THR A 22 -61.46 -20.42 26.37
CA THR A 22 -61.77 -19.01 26.05
C THR A 22 -61.03 -18.00 26.93
N ALA A 23 -60.13 -18.46 27.80
CA ALA A 23 -59.28 -17.57 28.57
C ALA A 23 -58.32 -16.85 27.61
N MET A 24 -58.48 -15.52 27.50
CA MET A 24 -57.56 -14.69 26.72
C MET A 24 -56.14 -14.87 27.26
N PRO A 25 -55.19 -15.39 26.46
CA PRO A 25 -53.81 -15.41 26.89
C PRO A 25 -53.33 -13.96 27.10
N SER A 26 -52.76 -13.70 28.28
CA SER A 26 -52.07 -12.46 28.59
C SER A 26 -50.85 -12.34 27.69
N PHE A 27 -51.02 -11.70 26.52
CA PHE A 27 -49.89 -11.33 25.68
C PHE A 27 -49.18 -10.15 26.35
N LYS A 28 -48.01 -10.40 26.94
CA LYS A 28 -47.11 -9.30 27.29
C LYS A 28 -46.71 -8.64 25.97
N PRO A 29 -46.84 -7.31 25.82
CA PRO A 29 -46.24 -6.64 24.67
C PRO A 29 -44.75 -7.03 24.69
N ARG A 30 -44.26 -7.60 23.59
CA ARG A 30 -42.83 -7.87 23.41
C ARG A 30 -42.18 -6.49 23.33
N ALA A 31 -41.88 -5.94 24.50
CA ALA A 31 -41.45 -4.57 24.66
C ALA A 31 -40.27 -4.34 23.71
N ALA A 32 -40.53 -3.41 22.82
CA ALA A 32 -39.69 -2.79 21.82
C ALA A 32 -38.22 -3.19 21.86
N PHE A 33 -37.76 -3.74 20.72
CA PHE A 33 -36.40 -3.67 20.19
C PHE A 33 -35.28 -3.46 21.22
N TRP A 34 -34.45 -4.49 21.41
CA TRP A 34 -33.15 -4.43 22.11
C TRP A 34 -32.19 -3.36 21.56
N VAL A 35 -32.54 -2.70 20.45
CA VAL A 35 -31.84 -1.56 19.85
C VAL A 35 -32.10 -0.26 20.64
N SER A 36 -33.16 -0.18 21.45
CA SER A 36 -33.55 1.01 22.22
C SER A 36 -33.04 1.04 23.67
N SER A 37 -32.31 0.01 24.12
CA SER A 37 -31.67 0.03 25.44
C SER A 37 -30.43 0.93 25.39
N GLY A 38 -30.25 1.83 26.37
CA GLY A 38 -29.12 2.78 26.40
C GLY A 38 -27.72 2.16 26.28
N ILE A 39 -27.60 0.87 26.60
CA ILE A 39 -26.40 0.05 26.36
C ILE A 39 -26.05 -0.07 24.87
N TYR A 40 -27.03 -0.23 23.98
CA TYR A 40 -26.76 -0.29 22.54
C TYR A 40 -26.25 1.04 22.00
N LEU A 41 -26.85 2.16 22.44
CA LEU A 41 -26.37 3.51 22.15
C LEU A 41 -24.95 3.73 22.66
N PHE A 42 -24.63 3.23 23.86
CA PHE A 42 -23.28 3.30 24.43
C PHE A 42 -22.26 2.53 23.58
N PHE A 43 -22.55 1.28 23.20
CA PHE A 43 -21.66 0.51 22.33
C PHE A 43 -21.52 1.14 20.94
N TYR A 44 -22.60 1.68 20.38
CA TYR A 44 -22.56 2.37 19.09
C TYR A 44 -21.67 3.62 19.15
N LEU A 45 -21.82 4.45 20.20
CA LEU A 45 -20.93 5.58 20.46
C LEU A 45 -19.47 5.16 20.68
N LEU A 46 -19.25 4.07 21.41
CA LEU A 46 -17.92 3.51 21.63
C LEU A 46 -17.26 3.10 20.31
N PHE A 47 -17.97 2.39 19.44
CA PHE A 47 -17.46 2.00 18.13
C PHE A 47 -17.16 3.21 17.24
N ILE A 48 -18.01 4.22 17.24
CA ILE A 48 -17.75 5.48 16.51
C ILE A 48 -16.49 6.16 17.06
N ALA A 49 -16.37 6.29 18.38
CA ALA A 49 -15.20 6.88 19.01
C ALA A 49 -13.92 6.12 18.65
N LEU A 50 -13.95 4.78 18.70
CA LEU A 50 -12.85 3.91 18.30
C LEU A 50 -12.47 4.12 16.83
N PHE A 51 -13.47 4.19 15.93
CA PHE A 51 -13.24 4.41 14.51
C PHE A 51 -12.59 5.77 14.24
N VAL A 52 -13.04 6.83 14.92
CA VAL A 52 -12.45 8.18 14.81
C VAL A 52 -11.00 8.19 15.29
N VAL A 53 -10.72 7.60 16.45
CA VAL A 53 -9.35 7.50 16.99
C VAL A 53 -8.46 6.69 16.05
N PHE A 54 -8.94 5.53 15.59
CA PHE A 54 -8.21 4.70 14.64
C PHE A 54 -7.91 5.45 13.34
N SER A 55 -8.90 6.13 12.76
CA SER A 55 -8.75 6.94 11.56
C SER A 55 -7.73 8.07 11.75
N PHE A 56 -7.73 8.73 12.90
CA PHE A 56 -6.77 9.78 13.23
C PHE A 56 -5.34 9.23 13.36
N LEU A 57 -5.16 8.11 14.08
CA LEU A 57 -3.87 7.44 14.22
C LEU A 57 -3.36 6.95 12.85
N PHE A 58 -4.23 6.37 12.04
CA PHE A 58 -3.89 5.88 10.71
C PHE A 58 -3.50 7.02 9.76
N ARG A 59 -4.21 8.16 9.81
CA ARG A 59 -3.83 9.40 9.11
C ARG A 59 -2.45 9.88 9.54
N ARG A 60 -2.19 9.94 10.84
CA ARG A 60 -0.90 10.39 11.39
C ARG A 60 0.25 9.44 11.02
N TYR A 61 -0.01 8.14 11.00
CA TYR A 61 0.94 7.12 10.53
C TYR A 61 1.27 7.31 9.05
N ARG A 62 0.24 7.48 8.19
CA ARG A 62 0.42 7.76 6.76
C ARG A 62 1.23 9.03 6.50
N GLN A 63 0.98 10.11 7.24
CA GLN A 63 1.75 11.34 7.13
C GLN A 63 3.24 11.13 7.45
N ARG A 64 3.55 10.42 8.54
CA ARG A 64 4.95 10.09 8.89
C ARG A 64 5.64 9.22 7.84
N MET A 65 4.93 8.27 7.25
CA MET A 65 5.47 7.43 6.18
C MET A 65 5.78 8.23 4.91
N GLN A 66 4.93 9.21 4.58
CA GLN A 66 5.19 10.14 3.48
C GLN A 66 6.42 11.00 3.77
N ASP A 67 6.57 11.53 4.99
CA ASP A 67 7.75 12.31 5.37
C ASP A 67 9.04 11.48 5.27
N VAL A 68 9.02 10.23 5.75
CA VAL A 68 10.20 9.34 5.68
C VAL A 68 10.56 9.01 4.23
N ALA A 69 9.57 8.70 3.39
CA ALA A 69 9.80 8.45 1.97
C ALA A 69 10.36 9.71 1.28
N PHE A 70 9.78 10.88 1.52
CA PHE A 70 10.25 12.15 0.99
C PHE A 70 11.68 12.50 1.43
N ILE A 71 12.02 12.24 2.69
CA ILE A 71 13.37 12.44 3.21
C ILE A 71 14.35 11.48 2.52
N LYS A 72 13.99 10.21 2.33
CA LYS A 72 14.82 9.24 1.61
C LYS A 72 15.05 9.68 0.17
N THR A 73 14.01 10.06 -0.56
CA THR A 73 14.14 10.54 -1.95
C THR A 73 15.00 11.80 -2.06
N ARG A 74 14.86 12.75 -1.11
CA ARG A 74 15.68 13.97 -1.10
C ARG A 74 17.14 13.70 -0.74
N ARG A 75 17.39 12.70 0.11
CA ARG A 75 18.74 12.25 0.45
C ARG A 75 19.38 11.49 -0.71
N ALA A 76 18.61 10.71 -1.47
CA ALA A 76 19.06 9.96 -2.63
C ALA A 76 19.80 10.85 -3.64
N SER A 77 19.17 11.96 -4.06
CA SER A 77 19.78 12.92 -5.00
C SER A 77 21.09 13.50 -4.47
N LYS A 78 21.13 13.86 -3.18
CA LYS A 78 22.33 14.40 -2.54
C LYS A 78 23.44 13.35 -2.46
N VAL A 79 23.11 12.10 -2.19
CA VAL A 79 24.08 10.99 -2.12
C VAL A 79 24.62 10.68 -3.52
N ALA A 80 23.76 10.65 -4.53
CA ALA A 80 24.14 10.44 -5.92
C ALA A 80 25.09 11.53 -6.41
N GLN A 81 24.77 12.81 -6.17
CA GLN A 81 25.66 13.94 -6.51
C GLN A 81 27.02 13.87 -5.80
N LYS A 82 27.04 13.46 -4.52
CA LYS A 82 28.30 13.26 -3.78
C LYS A 82 29.14 12.15 -4.41
N ARG A 83 28.52 11.03 -4.77
CA ARG A 83 29.21 9.89 -5.41
C ARG A 83 29.72 10.24 -6.81
N LEU A 84 28.94 10.99 -7.59
CA LEU A 84 29.39 11.51 -8.89
C LEU A 84 30.62 12.40 -8.74
N LYS A 85 30.69 13.28 -7.72
CA LYS A 85 31.90 14.07 -7.45
C LYS A 85 33.12 13.20 -7.12
N VAL A 86 32.92 12.10 -6.38
CA VAL A 86 33.99 11.14 -6.10
C VAL A 86 34.41 10.43 -7.39
N ALA A 87 33.46 10.02 -8.23
CA ALA A 87 33.75 9.41 -9.53
C ALA A 87 34.59 10.36 -10.40
N LEU A 88 34.27 11.65 -10.43
CA LEU A 88 35.04 12.66 -11.16
C LEU A 88 36.50 12.75 -10.66
N GLN A 89 36.73 12.69 -9.35
CA GLN A 89 38.08 12.62 -8.79
C GLN A 89 38.83 11.34 -9.18
N MET A 90 38.14 10.21 -9.28
CA MET A 90 38.75 8.93 -9.71
C MET A 90 39.09 8.93 -11.19
N LEU A 91 38.32 9.65 -12.00
CA LEU A 91 38.59 9.88 -13.42
C LEU A 91 39.87 10.69 -13.61
N GLU A 92 40.07 11.78 -12.83
CA GLU A 92 41.33 12.55 -12.83
C GLU A 92 42.54 11.73 -12.35
N GLN A 93 42.32 10.79 -11.44
CA GLN A 93 43.37 9.91 -10.91
C GLN A 93 43.65 8.68 -11.80
N ASN A 94 43.03 8.56 -12.98
CA ASN A 94 43.15 7.41 -13.89
C ASN A 94 42.82 6.05 -13.24
N LYS A 95 41.88 6.03 -12.29
CA LYS A 95 41.47 4.81 -11.57
C LYS A 95 40.23 4.21 -12.20
N ASN A 96 40.41 3.56 -13.35
CA ASN A 96 39.29 3.14 -14.20
C ASN A 96 38.27 2.23 -13.51
N ALA A 97 38.74 1.18 -12.84
CA ALA A 97 37.86 0.24 -12.16
C ALA A 97 37.03 0.89 -11.03
N GLN A 98 37.65 1.80 -10.26
CA GLN A 98 36.98 2.48 -9.15
C GLN A 98 35.95 3.50 -9.64
N PHE A 99 36.22 4.15 -10.78
CA PHE A 99 35.27 5.05 -11.42
C PHE A 99 33.95 4.33 -11.75
N PHE A 100 34.01 3.21 -12.48
CA PHE A 100 32.80 2.49 -12.89
C PHE A 100 32.03 1.92 -11.69
N GLU A 101 32.75 1.48 -10.65
CA GLU A 101 32.13 1.02 -9.41
C GLU A 101 31.36 2.16 -8.70
N GLU A 102 31.94 3.36 -8.63
CA GLU A 102 31.28 4.51 -8.01
C GLU A 102 30.09 5.04 -8.85
N ILE A 103 30.18 5.03 -10.18
CA ILE A 103 29.04 5.32 -11.06
C ILE A 103 27.90 4.33 -10.84
N HIS A 104 28.22 3.02 -10.86
CA HIS A 104 27.25 1.96 -10.64
C HIS A 104 26.56 2.10 -9.26
N LYS A 105 27.34 2.39 -8.21
CA LYS A 105 26.83 2.66 -6.86
C LYS A 105 26.00 3.95 -6.80
N ALA A 106 26.33 4.99 -7.56
CA ALA A 106 25.59 6.25 -7.57
C ALA A 106 24.22 6.04 -8.20
N ILE A 107 24.17 5.41 -9.38
CA ILE A 107 22.92 5.22 -10.12
C ILE A 107 22.01 4.21 -9.43
N TRP A 108 22.53 3.07 -8.96
CA TRP A 108 21.73 2.08 -8.25
C TRP A 108 21.24 2.58 -6.89
N GLY A 109 22.10 3.28 -6.15
CA GLY A 109 21.70 3.89 -4.88
C GLY A 109 20.58 4.92 -5.08
N TYR A 110 20.69 5.76 -6.13
CA TYR A 110 19.64 6.71 -6.48
C TYR A 110 18.31 5.99 -6.79
N VAL A 111 18.32 5.02 -7.70
CA VAL A 111 17.11 4.29 -8.12
C VAL A 111 16.49 3.52 -6.95
N SER A 112 17.30 2.83 -6.15
CA SER A 112 16.85 2.11 -4.95
C SER A 112 16.12 3.02 -3.97
N ASP A 113 16.72 4.17 -3.64
CA ASP A 113 16.14 5.11 -2.68
C ASP A 113 14.93 5.85 -3.27
N LYS A 114 14.96 6.16 -4.58
CA LYS A 114 13.89 6.89 -5.27
C LYS A 114 12.64 6.04 -5.49
N LEU A 115 12.82 4.77 -5.85
CA LEU A 115 11.73 3.80 -6.00
C LEU A 115 11.37 3.10 -4.67
N ASN A 116 12.13 3.36 -3.60
CA ASN A 116 11.99 2.72 -2.28
C ASN A 116 12.02 1.18 -2.37
N ILE A 117 12.86 0.65 -3.27
CA ILE A 117 13.08 -0.78 -3.49
C ILE A 117 14.35 -1.21 -2.73
N PRO A 118 14.33 -2.28 -1.91
CA PRO A 118 15.53 -2.82 -1.30
C PRO A 118 16.56 -3.26 -2.36
N LEU A 119 17.83 -2.94 -2.14
CA LEU A 119 18.94 -3.34 -3.03
C LEU A 119 18.99 -4.85 -3.32
N ALA A 120 18.58 -5.69 -2.36
CA ALA A 120 18.56 -7.15 -2.53
C ALA A 120 17.52 -7.65 -3.55
N SER A 121 16.45 -6.89 -3.78
CA SER A 121 15.39 -7.20 -4.74
C SER A 121 15.52 -6.43 -6.06
N LEU A 122 16.61 -5.68 -6.19
CA LEU A 122 16.79 -4.73 -7.26
C LEU A 122 17.57 -5.39 -8.41
N ASN A 123 16.89 -5.58 -9.54
CA ASN A 123 17.49 -6.03 -10.80
C ASN A 123 17.15 -5.05 -11.92
N LEU A 124 17.86 -5.16 -13.04
CA LEU A 124 17.72 -4.26 -14.19
C LEU A 124 16.27 -4.21 -14.71
N ASP A 125 15.60 -5.36 -14.79
CA ASP A 125 14.25 -5.47 -15.34
C ASP A 125 13.19 -4.86 -14.42
N ASN A 126 13.19 -5.21 -13.13
CA ASN A 126 12.30 -4.62 -12.12
C ASN A 126 12.51 -3.11 -12.02
N ALA A 127 13.75 -2.64 -12.10
CA ALA A 127 14.04 -1.21 -12.13
C ALA A 127 13.40 -0.53 -13.37
N CYS A 128 13.55 -1.12 -14.56
CA CYS A 128 12.95 -0.59 -15.79
C CYS A 128 11.42 -0.60 -15.74
N GLU A 129 10.81 -1.68 -15.26
CA GLU A 129 9.36 -1.79 -15.07
C GLU A 129 8.84 -0.71 -14.11
N LYS A 130 9.49 -0.55 -12.96
CA LYS A 130 9.11 0.46 -11.95
C LYS A 130 9.30 1.89 -12.45
N LEU A 131 10.36 2.17 -13.22
CA LEU A 131 10.54 3.48 -13.86
C LEU A 131 9.43 3.74 -14.89
N THR A 132 9.00 2.71 -15.62
CA THR A 132 7.87 2.79 -16.56
C THR A 132 6.55 3.08 -15.84
N GLU A 133 6.27 2.38 -14.72
CA GLU A 133 5.10 2.63 -13.88
C GLU A 133 5.05 4.07 -13.32
N GLN A 134 6.21 4.69 -13.08
CA GLN A 134 6.32 6.09 -12.64
C GLN A 134 6.05 7.10 -13.78
N GLY A 135 5.94 6.64 -15.03
CA GLY A 135 5.68 7.47 -16.22
C GLY A 135 6.94 8.13 -16.78
N ILE A 136 8.11 7.51 -16.61
CA ILE A 136 9.36 7.94 -17.23
C ILE A 136 9.36 7.50 -18.70
N ASP A 137 9.96 8.33 -19.56
CA ASP A 137 10.06 8.06 -20.99
C ASP A 137 10.92 6.83 -21.29
N THR A 138 10.51 6.06 -22.29
CA THR A 138 11.20 4.86 -22.76
C THR A 138 12.64 5.13 -23.19
N GLU A 139 12.91 6.31 -23.77
CA GLU A 139 14.27 6.74 -24.13
C GLU A 139 15.19 6.83 -22.91
N LYS A 140 14.70 7.41 -21.80
CA LYS A 140 15.48 7.56 -20.55
C LYS A 140 15.72 6.21 -19.89
N ILE A 141 14.75 5.31 -19.97
CA ILE A 141 14.88 3.93 -19.46
C ILE A 141 15.91 3.15 -20.29
N ALA A 142 15.93 3.33 -21.62
CA ALA A 142 16.94 2.74 -22.48
C ALA A 142 18.36 3.27 -22.16
N THR A 143 18.48 4.58 -21.94
CA THR A 143 19.74 5.19 -21.49
C THR A 143 20.21 4.62 -20.15
N PHE A 144 19.31 4.52 -19.16
CA PHE A 144 19.58 3.88 -17.86
C PHE A 144 20.12 2.45 -18.04
N ARG A 145 19.43 1.63 -18.85
CA ARG A 145 19.86 0.26 -19.15
C ARG A 145 21.27 0.23 -19.75
N SER A 146 21.54 1.06 -20.75
CA SER A 146 22.86 1.11 -21.40
C SER A 146 24.00 1.50 -20.43
N ILE A 147 23.73 2.42 -19.49
CA ILE A 147 24.72 2.85 -18.51
C ILE A 147 25.05 1.70 -17.56
N VAL A 148 24.03 1.02 -17.04
CA VAL A 148 24.24 -0.11 -16.11
C VAL A 148 25.00 -1.24 -16.81
N GLU A 149 24.60 -1.62 -18.02
CA GLU A 149 25.29 -2.63 -18.83
C GLU A 149 26.75 -2.24 -19.10
N THR A 150 27.02 -0.97 -19.42
CA THR A 150 28.38 -0.47 -19.62
C THR A 150 29.22 -0.57 -18.35
N CYS A 151 28.65 -0.22 -17.19
CA CYS A 151 29.34 -0.35 -15.91
C CYS A 151 29.60 -1.81 -15.53
N GLU A 152 28.65 -2.71 -15.79
CA GLU A 152 28.80 -4.14 -15.56
C GLU A 152 29.88 -4.74 -16.46
N TYR A 153 29.87 -4.38 -17.75
CA TYR A 153 30.90 -4.81 -18.71
C TYR A 153 32.29 -4.32 -18.30
N ALA A 154 32.42 -3.03 -17.97
CA ALA A 154 33.69 -2.43 -17.55
C ALA A 154 34.25 -3.06 -16.26
N ARG A 155 33.39 -3.62 -15.40
CA ARG A 155 33.83 -4.37 -14.21
C ARG A 155 34.57 -5.66 -14.57
N PHE A 156 34.21 -6.30 -15.69
CA PHE A 156 34.85 -7.53 -16.16
C PHE A 156 35.98 -7.27 -17.17
N ALA A 157 35.93 -6.15 -17.90
CA ALA A 157 36.93 -5.75 -18.89
C ALA A 157 37.33 -4.26 -18.71
N PRO A 158 38.25 -3.93 -17.78
CA PRO A 158 38.58 -2.54 -17.40
C PRO A 158 39.44 -1.76 -18.42
N MET A 159 39.55 -2.21 -19.66
CA MET A 159 40.24 -1.49 -20.76
C MET A 159 39.29 -0.47 -21.39
N ALA A 160 38.93 0.57 -20.65
CA ALA A 160 38.13 1.68 -21.17
C ALA A 160 39.02 2.89 -21.48
N GLU A 161 38.79 3.52 -22.61
CA GLU A 161 39.40 4.82 -22.93
C GLU A 161 38.80 5.92 -22.04
N HIS A 162 39.62 6.92 -21.71
CA HIS A 162 39.18 8.06 -20.90
C HIS A 162 37.93 8.76 -21.47
N SER A 163 37.82 8.86 -22.81
CA SER A 163 36.65 9.43 -23.48
C SER A 163 35.36 8.67 -23.20
N GLN A 164 35.42 7.33 -23.08
CA GLN A 164 34.24 6.52 -22.75
C GLN A 164 33.80 6.75 -21.30
N MET A 165 34.76 6.97 -20.39
CA MET A 165 34.48 7.25 -18.98
C MET A 165 33.78 8.60 -18.82
N THR A 166 34.26 9.64 -19.52
CA THR A 166 33.63 10.96 -19.51
C THR A 166 32.21 10.91 -20.09
N ASP A 167 32.00 10.18 -21.19
CA ASP A 167 30.67 10.01 -21.80
C ASP A 167 29.69 9.30 -20.83
N VAL A 168 30.12 8.22 -20.17
CA VAL A 168 29.33 7.52 -19.15
C VAL A 168 29.01 8.43 -17.96
N PHE A 169 29.95 9.26 -17.53
CA PHE A 169 29.73 10.25 -16.48
C PHE A 169 28.65 11.26 -16.87
N GLU A 170 28.77 11.90 -18.03
CA GLU A 170 27.83 12.92 -18.52
C GLU A 170 26.43 12.33 -18.74
N LYS A 171 26.35 11.13 -19.34
CA LYS A 171 25.09 10.39 -19.50
C LYS A 171 24.43 10.07 -18.16
N THR A 172 25.22 9.66 -17.16
CA THR A 172 24.70 9.36 -15.82
C THR A 172 24.22 10.62 -15.12
N PHE A 173 24.99 11.71 -15.21
CA PHE A 173 24.63 12.99 -14.61
C PHE A 173 23.35 13.55 -15.20
N SER A 174 23.28 13.64 -16.53
CA SER A 174 22.10 14.13 -17.25
C SER A 174 20.86 13.28 -16.98
N LEU A 175 21.00 11.96 -16.95
CA LEU A 175 19.89 11.06 -16.61
C LEU A 175 19.37 11.29 -15.18
N ILE A 176 20.25 11.47 -14.18
CA ILE A 176 19.82 11.72 -12.80
C ILE A 176 19.09 13.07 -12.68
N GLU A 177 19.60 14.10 -13.35
CA GLU A 177 18.96 15.43 -13.40
C GLU A 177 17.58 15.36 -14.04
N ASP A 178 17.50 14.67 -15.19
CA ASP A 178 16.27 14.45 -15.93
C ASP A 178 15.20 13.67 -15.15
N LEU A 179 15.63 12.62 -14.45
CA LEU A 179 14.77 11.83 -13.57
C LEU A 179 14.30 12.67 -12.38
N GLU A 180 15.18 13.51 -11.83
CA GLU A 180 14.82 14.39 -10.73
C GLU A 180 13.79 15.43 -11.14
N ASP A 181 13.94 16.06 -12.31
CA ASP A 181 13.00 17.04 -12.81
C ASP A 181 11.61 16.45 -13.10
N LYS A 182 11.55 15.25 -13.69
CA LYS A 182 10.29 14.55 -13.92
C LYS A 182 9.61 14.13 -12.62
N LEU A 183 10.39 13.64 -11.65
CA LEU A 183 9.87 13.10 -10.39
C LEU A 183 9.60 14.19 -9.32
N LYS A 184 10.11 15.41 -9.49
CA LYS A 184 9.85 16.56 -8.59
C LYS A 184 8.55 17.29 -8.92
N ARG A 185 8.01 17.12 -10.14
CA ARG A 185 6.77 17.76 -10.62
C ARG A 185 5.47 17.01 -10.24
N LYS A 186 5.54 15.98 -9.40
CA LYS A 186 4.39 15.16 -8.98
C LYS A 186 4.32 15.09 -7.47
#